data_AF-A0AAV5A9T0-F1
#
_entry.id   AF-A0AAV5A9T0-F1
#
_cell.length_a   1.000
_cell.length_b   1.000
_cell.length_c   1.000
_cell.angle_alpha   90.00
_cell.angle_beta   90.00
_cell.angle_gamma   90.00
#
_symmetry.space_group_name_H-M   'P 1'
#
loop_
_entity.id
_entity.type
_entity.pdbx_description
1 polymer ?
#
loop_
_entity_poly.entity_id
_entity_poly.type
_entity_poly.pdbx_seq_one_letter_code
_entity_poly.pdbx_strand_id
1 'polypeptide(L)'
;MVMKEKQVPYELIPIDLSKVDGDITLFESRAIARYIAVKYADRGTPLIPPTTDLVAFAKFEQAASIEQSNFDVYASGIAAELFFKPLRGGETNQKMVEYYNATLASKLDAYEVILGKHNYLAGDVSFLS
;
A
#
# COMPACT_ATOMS: atom_id res chain seq x y z
N MET A 1 -20.21 -8.05 14.93
CA MET A 1 -19.95 -6.67 15.38
C MET A 1 -19.14 -6.71 16.68
N VAL A 2 -17.84 -7.08 16.60
CA VAL A 2 -16.93 -7.22 17.77
C VAL A 2 -15.64 -6.39 17.60
N MET A 3 -15.41 -5.82 16.41
CA MET A 3 -14.18 -5.06 16.11
C MET A 3 -14.17 -3.61 16.62
N LYS A 4 -15.24 -3.15 17.31
CA LYS A 4 -15.30 -1.80 17.87
C LYS A 4 -14.56 -1.67 19.22
N GLU A 5 -14.26 -2.77 19.92
CA GLU A 5 -13.67 -2.74 21.26
C GLU A 5 -12.15 -2.91 21.29
N LYS A 6 -11.52 -3.32 20.18
CA LYS A 6 -10.06 -3.44 20.09
C LYS A 6 -9.57 -2.51 18.99
N GLN A 7 -8.63 -1.63 19.32
CA GLN A 7 -7.88 -0.81 18.34
C GLN A 7 -6.99 -1.70 17.47
N VAL A 8 -7.61 -2.58 16.68
CA VAL A 8 -6.89 -3.46 15.75
C VAL A 8 -6.35 -2.59 14.61
N PRO A 9 -5.06 -2.69 14.27
CA PRO A 9 -4.51 -2.08 13.07
C PRO A 9 -5.34 -2.48 11.85
N TYR A 10 -5.57 -1.55 10.93
CA TYR A 10 -6.47 -1.78 9.79
C TYR A 10 -5.95 -2.89 8.87
N GLU A 11 -4.64 -3.08 8.84
CA GLU A 11 -3.90 -4.12 8.11
C GLU A 11 -4.27 -5.53 8.60
N LEU A 12 -4.62 -5.66 9.88
CA LEU A 12 -4.94 -6.93 10.53
C LEU A 12 -6.45 -7.23 10.58
N ILE A 13 -7.27 -6.43 9.89
CA ILE A 13 -8.71 -6.70 9.79
C ILE A 13 -8.92 -7.79 8.73
N PRO A 14 -9.31 -9.02 9.10
CA PRO A 14 -9.56 -10.06 8.12
C PRO A 14 -10.82 -9.74 7.31
N ILE A 15 -10.71 -9.89 6.00
CA ILE A 15 -11.82 -9.84 5.07
C ILE A 15 -12.16 -11.28 4.71
N ASP A 16 -13.36 -11.69 5.10
CA ASP A 16 -13.95 -12.95 4.66
C ASP A 16 -14.44 -12.79 3.22
N LEU A 17 -13.78 -13.51 2.30
CA LEU A 17 -14.11 -13.51 0.89
C LEU A 17 -15.06 -14.66 0.52
N SER A 18 -15.56 -15.46 1.48
CA SER A 18 -16.52 -16.57 1.25
C SER A 18 -17.71 -16.21 0.38
N LYS A 19 -18.19 -14.98 0.49
CA LYS A 19 -19.35 -14.47 -0.27
C LYS A 19 -19.04 -14.10 -1.71
N VAL A 20 -17.77 -13.97 -2.07
CA VAL A 20 -17.33 -13.44 -3.36
C VAL A 20 -16.43 -14.43 -4.09
N ASP A 21 -15.67 -15.24 -3.35
CA ASP A 21 -14.59 -16.02 -3.94
C ASP A 21 -14.16 -17.27 -3.15
N GLY A 22 -15.12 -18.15 -2.85
CA GLY A 22 -14.88 -19.41 -2.14
C GLY A 22 -14.45 -19.21 -0.69
N ASP A 23 -14.35 -20.29 0.08
CA ASP A 23 -14.06 -20.25 1.52
C ASP A 23 -12.60 -19.84 1.82
N ILE A 24 -12.26 -18.58 1.55
CA ILE A 24 -10.97 -17.98 1.84
C ILE A 24 -11.16 -16.72 2.70
N THR A 25 -10.30 -16.59 3.70
CA THR A 25 -10.19 -15.39 4.53
C THR A 25 -8.76 -14.87 4.42
N LEU A 26 -8.62 -13.61 4.04
CA LEU A 26 -7.32 -12.93 3.91
C LEU A 26 -7.31 -11.67 4.76
N PHE A 27 -6.13 -11.27 5.21
CA PHE A 27 -5.85 -9.98 5.84
C PHE A 27 -4.63 -9.36 5.13
N GLU A 28 -4.23 -8.15 5.50
CA GLU A 28 -3.30 -7.29 4.75
C GLU A 28 -3.86 -6.81 3.40
N SER A 29 -4.09 -5.50 3.29
CA SER A 29 -4.64 -4.88 2.07
C SER A 29 -3.83 -5.21 0.82
N ARG A 30 -2.49 -5.22 0.92
CA ARG A 30 -1.57 -5.56 -0.17
C ARG A 30 -1.67 -7.02 -0.59
N ALA A 31 -1.83 -7.95 0.35
CA ALA A 31 -1.98 -9.37 0.05
C ALA A 31 -3.31 -9.63 -0.66
N ILE A 32 -4.39 -9.01 -0.18
CA ILE A 32 -5.71 -9.08 -0.81
C ILE A 32 -5.66 -8.48 -2.23
N ALA A 33 -5.05 -7.30 -2.40
CA ALA A 33 -4.90 -6.67 -3.71
C ALA A 33 -4.13 -7.55 -4.70
N ARG A 34 -3.02 -8.16 -4.26
CA ARG A 34 -2.24 -9.10 -5.09
C ARG A 34 -3.03 -10.35 -5.45
N TYR A 35 -3.79 -10.92 -4.51
CA TYR A 35 -4.66 -12.05 -4.77
C TYR A 35 -5.67 -11.74 -5.88
N ILE A 36 -6.38 -10.62 -5.75
CA ILE A 36 -7.37 -10.16 -6.74
C ILE A 36 -6.70 -9.94 -8.10
N ALA A 37 -5.56 -9.25 -8.12
CA ALA A 37 -4.83 -8.92 -9.35
C ALA A 37 -4.36 -10.16 -10.12
N VAL A 38 -3.87 -11.19 -9.42
CA VAL A 38 -3.44 -12.45 -10.05
C VAL A 38 -4.63 -13.30 -10.48
N LYS A 39 -5.62 -13.45 -9.61
CA LYS A 39 -6.75 -14.35 -9.85
C LYS A 39 -7.66 -13.90 -11.00
N TYR A 40 -7.81 -12.60 -11.17
CA TYR A 40 -8.64 -12.00 -12.22
C TYR A 40 -7.81 -11.28 -13.27
N ALA A 41 -6.57 -11.73 -13.49
CA ALA A 41 -5.66 -11.13 -14.48
C ALA A 41 -6.21 -11.20 -15.93
N ASP A 42 -7.14 -12.11 -16.20
CA ASP A 42 -7.87 -12.23 -17.47
C ASP A 42 -9.00 -11.19 -17.63
N ARG A 43 -9.32 -10.43 -16.58
CA ARG A 43 -10.41 -9.45 -16.55
C ARG A 43 -9.87 -8.03 -16.52
N GLY A 44 -9.48 -7.52 -17.69
CA GLY A 44 -9.06 -6.13 -17.87
C GLY A 44 -7.55 -5.99 -18.00
N THR A 45 -7.01 -4.87 -17.52
CA THR A 45 -5.57 -4.58 -17.62
C THR A 45 -4.82 -5.38 -16.54
N PRO A 46 -3.83 -6.20 -16.91
CA PRO A 46 -3.01 -6.91 -15.93
C PRO A 46 -2.29 -5.94 -15.00
N LEU A 47 -2.55 -6.05 -13.69
CA LEU A 47 -2.01 -5.14 -12.69
C LEU A 47 -0.68 -5.63 -12.11
N ILE A 48 -0.35 -6.90 -12.31
CA ILE A 48 0.90 -7.55 -11.92
C ILE A 48 1.49 -8.22 -13.16
N PRO A 49 2.78 -7.99 -13.46
CA PRO A 49 3.45 -8.68 -14.55
C PRO A 49 3.39 -10.21 -14.37
N PRO A 50 3.28 -10.99 -15.45
CA PRO A 50 3.32 -12.44 -15.33
C PRO A 50 4.67 -12.89 -14.77
N THR A 51 4.66 -13.91 -13.93
CA THR A 51 5.90 -14.47 -13.33
C THR A 51 6.82 -15.12 -14.36
N THR A 52 6.37 -15.28 -15.60
CA THR A 52 7.20 -15.71 -16.74
C THR A 52 8.09 -14.59 -17.28
N ASP A 53 7.73 -13.31 -17.08
CA ASP A 53 8.60 -12.15 -17.34
C ASP A 53 9.28 -11.72 -16.04
N LEU A 54 10.40 -12.37 -15.74
CA LEU A 54 11.14 -12.15 -14.49
C LEU A 54 11.65 -10.71 -14.34
N VAL A 55 11.93 -10.01 -15.43
CA VAL A 55 12.45 -8.64 -15.38
C VAL A 55 11.33 -7.68 -15.01
N ALA A 56 10.18 -7.76 -15.67
CA ALA A 56 9.03 -6.95 -15.34
C ALA A 56 8.53 -7.23 -13.91
N PHE A 57 8.45 -8.50 -13.54
CA PHE A 57 8.05 -8.92 -12.19
C PHE A 57 9.00 -8.38 -11.11
N ALA A 58 10.32 -8.47 -11.32
CA ALA A 58 11.31 -7.93 -10.37
C ALA A 58 11.17 -6.40 -10.20
N LYS A 59 10.90 -5.65 -11.28
CA LYS A 59 10.67 -4.20 -11.20
C LYS A 59 9.39 -3.86 -10.45
N PHE A 60 8.32 -4.64 -10.66
CA PHE A 60 7.09 -4.50 -9.92
C PHE A 60 7.30 -4.75 -8.41
N GLU A 61 7.98 -5.83 -8.04
CA GLU A 61 8.29 -6.12 -6.63
C GLU A 61 9.19 -5.04 -6.01
N GLN A 62 10.16 -4.52 -6.76
CA GLN A 62 10.97 -3.38 -6.33
C GLN A 62 10.09 -2.15 -6.03
N ALA A 63 9.18 -1.80 -6.93
CA ALA A 63 8.26 -0.68 -6.74
C ALA A 63 7.34 -0.88 -5.52
N ALA A 64 6.76 -2.08 -5.37
CA ALA A 64 5.91 -2.41 -4.23
C ALA A 64 6.67 -2.38 -2.89
N SER A 65 7.92 -2.84 -2.87
CA SER A 65 8.78 -2.77 -1.68
C SER A 65 9.12 -1.32 -1.31
N ILE A 66 9.36 -0.48 -2.33
CA ILE A 66 9.62 0.95 -2.16
C ILE A 66 8.38 1.68 -1.61
N GLU A 67 7.18 1.39 -2.13
CA GLU A 67 5.91 1.92 -1.60
C GLU A 67 5.76 1.56 -0.12
N GLN A 68 5.85 0.27 0.21
CA GLN A 68 5.63 -0.21 1.57
C GLN A 68 6.65 0.36 2.56
N SER A 69 7.93 0.44 2.17
CA SER A 69 9.01 0.78 3.10
C SER A 69 9.34 2.27 3.16
N ASN A 70 9.08 3.01 2.09
CA ASN A 70 9.52 4.40 1.94
C ASN A 70 8.38 5.40 1.73
N PHE A 71 7.16 4.95 1.43
CA PHE A 71 5.99 5.82 1.32
C PHE A 71 5.01 5.56 2.46
N ASP A 72 4.50 4.33 2.57
CA ASP A 72 3.42 3.98 3.49
C ASP A 72 3.76 4.29 4.95
N VAL A 73 4.96 3.95 5.41
CA VAL A 73 5.40 4.21 6.80
C VAL A 73 5.22 5.67 7.21
N TYR A 74 5.51 6.62 6.31
CA TYR A 74 5.44 8.03 6.62
C TYR A 74 4.06 8.61 6.33
N ALA A 75 3.43 8.22 5.22
CA ALA A 75 2.08 8.64 4.87
C ALA A 75 1.04 8.15 5.90
N SER A 76 1.09 6.88 6.28
CA SER A 76 0.26 6.32 7.35
C SER A 76 0.58 6.94 8.71
N GLY A 77 1.84 7.27 8.99
CA GLY A 77 2.26 8.01 10.19
C GLY A 77 1.58 9.38 10.30
N ILE A 78 1.52 10.13 9.20
CA ILE A 78 0.81 11.41 9.13
C ILE A 78 -0.69 11.21 9.36
N ALA A 79 -1.31 10.25 8.66
CA ALA A 79 -2.73 9.95 8.82
C ALA A 79 -3.08 9.48 10.24
N ALA A 80 -2.20 8.71 10.88
CA ALA A 80 -2.34 8.28 12.25
C ALA A 80 -2.39 9.47 13.22
N GLU A 81 -1.47 10.43 13.08
CA GLU A 81 -1.38 11.61 13.95
C GLU A 81 -2.49 12.64 13.71
N LEU A 82 -2.84 12.90 12.43
CA LEU A 82 -3.77 13.97 12.06
C LEU A 82 -5.23 13.54 12.01
N PHE A 83 -5.50 12.26 11.74
CA PHE A 83 -6.87 11.78 11.53
C PHE A 83 -7.27 10.74 12.57
N PHE A 84 -6.53 9.63 12.67
CA PHE A 84 -6.96 8.51 13.51
C PHE A 84 -6.83 8.79 15.01
N LYS A 85 -5.78 9.51 15.45
CA LYS A 85 -5.63 9.89 16.86
C LYS A 85 -6.73 10.85 17.33
N PRO A 86 -7.02 11.98 16.63
CA PRO A 86 -8.13 12.85 16.99
C PRO A 86 -9.48 12.12 17.02
N LEU A 87 -9.74 11.25 16.04
CA LEU A 87 -10.96 10.43 16.01
C LEU A 87 -11.08 9.45 17.18
N ARG A 88 -9.96 9.06 17.80
CA ARG A 88 -9.90 8.20 18.99
C ARG A 88 -9.79 8.99 20.29
N GLY A 89 -9.96 10.31 20.26
CA GLY A 89 -9.90 11.20 21.42
C GLY A 89 -8.48 11.52 21.92
N GLY A 90 -7.45 11.21 21.12
CA GLY A 90 -6.07 11.59 21.40
C GLY A 90 -5.70 12.92 20.76
N GLU A 91 -4.63 13.54 21.24
CA GLU A 91 -4.06 14.77 20.67
C GLU A 91 -3.00 14.45 19.60
N THR A 92 -2.96 15.27 18.56
CA THR A 92 -1.94 15.20 17.51
C THR A 92 -0.57 15.57 18.07
N ASN A 93 0.43 14.70 17.85
CA ASN A 93 1.81 15.06 18.15
C ASN A 93 2.43 15.79 16.94
N GLN A 94 2.47 17.12 17.01
CA GLN A 94 2.99 17.95 15.92
C GLN A 94 4.43 17.63 15.55
N LYS A 95 5.29 17.26 16.52
CA LYS A 95 6.68 16.88 16.22
C LYS A 95 6.77 15.61 15.38
N MET A 96 5.86 14.65 15.61
CA MET A 96 5.80 13.44 14.79
C MET A 96 5.27 13.74 13.40
N VAL A 97 4.27 14.62 13.28
CA VAL A 97 3.76 15.07 11.97
C VAL A 97 4.87 15.76 11.17
N GLU A 98 5.62 16.68 11.78
CA GLU A 98 6.76 17.34 11.15
C GLU A 98 7.84 16.35 10.70
N TYR A 99 8.20 15.39 11.57
CA TYR A 99 9.16 14.35 11.24
C TYR A 99 8.70 13.49 10.05
N TYR A 100 7.46 13.01 10.07
CA TYR A 100 6.92 12.20 8.98
C TYR A 100 6.77 12.99 7.68
N ASN A 101 6.31 14.23 7.74
CA ASN A 101 6.21 15.11 6.57
C ASN A 101 7.58 15.39 5.95
N ALA A 102 8.57 15.78 6.76
CA ALA A 102 9.91 16.08 6.26
C ALA A 102 10.56 14.83 5.64
N THR A 103 10.39 13.67 6.27
CA THR A 103 10.94 12.42 5.74
C THR A 103 10.22 11.99 4.47
N LEU A 104 8.88 12.06 4.43
CA LEU A 104 8.09 11.74 3.25
C LEU A 104 8.44 12.66 2.08
N ALA A 105 8.59 13.97 2.31
CA ALA A 105 9.01 14.93 1.28
C ALA A 105 10.36 14.53 0.66
N SER A 106 11.36 14.21 1.49
CA SER A 106 12.66 13.73 1.00
C SER A 106 12.57 12.43 0.21
N LYS A 107 11.64 11.53 0.56
CA LYS A 107 11.39 10.31 -0.23
C LYS A 107 10.71 10.61 -1.55
N LEU A 108 9.75 11.53 -1.57
CA LEU A 108 9.07 11.97 -2.80
C LEU A 108 10.05 12.68 -3.76
N ASP A 109 11.02 13.43 -3.25
CA ASP A 109 12.09 14.00 -4.09
C ASP A 109 12.88 12.89 -4.82
N ALA A 110 13.13 11.76 -4.15
CA ALA A 110 13.77 10.60 -4.79
C ALA A 110 12.85 9.91 -5.81
N TYR A 111 11.54 9.88 -5.55
CA TYR A 111 10.55 9.37 -6.51
C TYR A 111 10.50 10.26 -7.76
N GLU A 112 10.59 11.58 -7.63
CA GLU A 112 10.60 12.51 -8.75
C GLU A 112 11.80 12.27 -9.69
N VAL A 113 12.98 11.93 -9.14
CA VAL A 113 14.15 11.56 -9.94
C VAL A 113 13.93 10.25 -10.72
N ILE A 114 13.17 9.30 -10.15
CA ILE A 114 12.82 8.04 -10.80
C ILE A 114 11.76 8.27 -11.88
N LEU A 115 10.71 9.04 -11.57
CA LEU A 115 9.63 9.38 -12.50
C LEU A 115 10.08 10.34 -13.62
N GLY A 116 11.13 11.12 -13.39
CA GLY A 116 11.81 11.88 -14.45
C GLY A 116 12.51 11.01 -15.50
N LYS A 117 12.65 9.69 -15.23
CA LYS A 117 13.28 8.72 -16.14
C LYS A 117 12.31 7.66 -16.67
N HIS A 118 11.15 7.47 -16.03
CA HIS A 118 10.18 6.42 -16.32
C HIS A 118 8.75 6.94 -16.08
N ASN A 119 7.78 6.58 -16.91
CA ASN A 119 6.41 7.09 -16.75
C ASN A 119 5.68 6.61 -15.46
N TYR A 120 6.16 5.53 -14.83
CA TYR A 120 5.64 4.95 -13.59
C TYR A 120 6.78 4.40 -12.72
N LEU A 121 6.52 4.10 -11.44
CA LEU A 121 7.53 3.59 -10.50
C LEU A 121 8.11 2.23 -10.93
N ALA A 122 7.36 1.42 -11.67
CA ALA A 122 7.80 0.13 -12.20
C ALA A 122 8.33 0.21 -13.66
N GLY A 123 8.42 1.41 -14.27
CA GLY A 123 8.83 1.60 -15.66
C GLY A 123 7.79 2.35 -16.50
N ASP A 124 7.70 2.08 -17.80
CA ASP A 124 6.79 2.79 -18.71
C ASP A 124 5.37 2.20 -18.80
N VAL A 125 5.08 1.18 -17.98
CA VAL A 125 3.79 0.51 -17.91
C VAL A 125 3.23 0.67 -16.50
N SER A 126 1.96 1.06 -16.41
CA SER A 126 1.25 1.18 -15.14
C SER A 126 0.99 -0.20 -14.55
N PHE A 127 1.65 -0.50 -13.44
CA PHE A 127 1.30 -1.61 -12.55
C PHE A 127 0.79 -1.05 -11.22
N LEU A 128 0.14 -1.87 -10.40
CA LEU A 128 -0.37 -1.47 -9.07
C LEU A 128 0.81 -1.21 -8.11
N SER A 129 1.48 -0.07 -8.25
CA SER A 129 2.52 0.42 -7.33
C SER A 129 2.00 1.57 -6.50
#